data_AF-A0A3R9S2K9-F1
#
_entry.id   AF-A0A3R9S2K9-F1
#
_cell.length_a   1.000
_cell.length_b   1.000
_cell.length_c   1.000
_cell.angle_alpha   90.00
_cell.angle_beta   90.00
_cell.angle_gamma   90.00
#
_symmetry.space_group_name_H-M   'P 1'
#
loop_
_entity.id
_entity.type
_entity.pdbx_description
1 polymer ?
#
loop_
_entity_poly.entity_id
_entity_poly.type
_entity_poly.pdbx_seq_one_letter_code
_entity_poly.pdbx_strand_id
1 'polypeptide(L)' 'HATSLLSRTDYSLEQIADELGYSDVANFSRAFKRWSGRSPSNWRKDPYL' A
#
# COMPACT_ATOMS: atom_id res chain seq x y z
N HIS A 1 1.21 7.66 -6.73
CA HIS A 1 1.92 7.93 -5.45
C HIS A 1 2.01 6.71 -4.55
N ALA A 2 0.93 5.97 -4.29
CA ALA A 2 0.93 4.82 -3.36
C ALA A 2 1.99 3.73 -3.65
N THR A 3 2.32 3.44 -4.91
CA THR A 3 3.40 2.50 -5.27
C THR A 3 4.79 2.99 -4.87
N SER A 4 5.07 4.30 -4.94
CA SER A 4 6.34 4.88 -4.49
C SER A 4 6.49 4.82 -2.96
N LEU A 5 5.40 5.01 -2.22
CA LEU A 5 5.41 4.89 -0.76
C LEU A 5 5.66 3.44 -0.34
N LEU A 6 5.03 2.48 -1.02
CA LEU A 6 5.22 1.06 -0.72
C LEU A 6 6.62 0.52 -1.05
N SER A 7 7.28 1.05 -2.09
CA SER A 7 8.59 0.56 -2.54
C SER A 7 9.79 1.22 -1.85
N ARG A 8 9.64 2.40 -1.22
CA ARG A 8 10.81 3.20 -0.78
C ARG A 8 10.84 3.57 0.70
N THR A 9 9.90 3.09 1.52
CA THR A 9 9.79 3.58 2.90
C THR A 9 9.43 2.50 3.91
N ASP A 10 9.97 2.65 5.13
CA ASP A 10 9.61 1.93 6.36
C ASP A 10 8.19 2.28 6.88
N TYR A 11 7.41 3.09 6.16
CA TYR A 11 6.08 3.50 6.60
C TYR A 11 5.15 2.29 6.82
N SER A 12 4.44 2.21 7.94
CA SER A 12 3.45 1.15 8.12
C SER A 12 2.32 1.27 7.09
N LEU A 13 1.55 0.20 6.88
CA LEU A 13 0.38 0.26 6.01
C LEU A 13 -0.68 1.25 6.56
N GLU A 14 -0.75 1.45 7.89
CA GLU A 14 -1.54 2.52 8.50
C GLU A 14 -1.11 3.90 8.01
N GLN A 15 0.19 4.21 8.05
CA GLN A 15 0.68 5.53 7.65
C GLN A 15 0.42 5.80 6.17
N ILE A 16 0.60 4.79 5.32
CA ILE A 16 0.28 4.90 3.89
C ILE A 16 -1.22 5.09 3.66
N ALA A 17 -2.07 4.43 4.45
CA ALA A 17 -3.52 4.61 4.37
C ALA A 17 -3.92 6.03 4.75
N ASP A 18 -3.42 6.53 5.88
CA ASP A 18 -3.69 7.88 6.41
C ASP A 18 -3.24 8.97 5.42
N GLU A 19 -2.02 8.85 4.90
CA GLU A 19 -1.45 9.82 3.95
C GLU A 19 -2.15 9.83 2.59
N LEU A 20 -2.84 8.74 2.23
CA LEU A 20 -3.69 8.65 1.05
C LEU A 20 -5.16 9.00 1.34
N GLY A 21 -5.50 9.39 2.56
CA GLY A 21 -6.84 9.78 2.97
C GLY A 21 -7.81 8.61 3.17
N TYR A 22 -7.31 7.40 3.39
CA TYR A 22 -8.13 6.25 3.77
C TYR A 22 -8.30 6.18 5.28
N SER A 23 -9.53 5.94 5.71
CA SER A 23 -9.88 5.81 7.14
C SER A 23 -9.16 4.67 7.84
N ASP A 24 -8.80 3.61 7.10
CA ASP A 24 -8.17 2.43 7.65
C ASP A 24 -7.48 1.57 6.58
N VAL A 25 -6.52 0.76 7.04
CA VAL A 25 -5.70 -0.13 6.20
C VAL A 25 -6.54 -1.11 5.39
N ALA A 26 -7.67 -1.58 5.91
CA ALA A 26 -8.53 -2.51 5.20
C ALA A 26 -9.14 -1.89 3.94
N ASN A 27 -9.56 -0.62 4.01
CA ASN A 27 -10.10 0.12 2.88
C ASN A 27 -9.00 0.44 1.87
N PHE A 28 -7.84 0.91 2.34
CA PHE A 28 -6.67 1.10 1.50
C PHE A 28 -6.26 -0.21 0.80
N SER A 29 -6.17 -1.33 1.52
CA SER A 29 -5.73 -2.62 0.97
C SER A 29 -6.68 -3.17 -0.09
N ARG A 30 -8.00 -3.03 0.11
CA ARG A 30 -9.02 -3.40 -0.88
C ARG A 30 -8.94 -2.52 -2.12
N ALA A 31 -8.92 -1.20 -1.94
CA ALA A 31 -8.74 -0.27 -3.04
C ALA A 31 -7.42 -0.57 -3.76
N PHE A 32 -6.35 -0.83 -2.99
CA PHE A 32 -5.01 -1.05 -3.49
C PHE A 32 -4.90 -2.32 -4.32
N LYS A 33 -5.54 -3.39 -3.87
CA LYS A 33 -5.61 -4.64 -4.64
C LYS A 33 -6.45 -4.48 -5.91
N ARG A 34 -7.51 -3.67 -5.88
CA ARG A 34 -8.40 -3.47 -7.03
C ARG A 34 -7.71 -2.76 -8.20
N TRP A 35 -6.93 -1.71 -7.94
CA TRP A 35 -6.21 -0.96 -8.99
C TRP A 35 -4.84 -1.57 -9.36
N SER A 36 -4.09 -2.17 -8.41
CA SER A 36 -2.75 -2.72 -8.67
C SER A 36 -2.71 -4.22 -8.98
N GLY A 37 -3.83 -4.93 -8.76
CA GLY A 37 -3.93 -6.38 -8.90
C GLY A 37 -3.30 -7.20 -7.76
N ARG A 38 -2.57 -6.58 -6.83
CA ARG A 38 -1.88 -7.26 -5.72
C ARG A 38 -2.14 -6.55 -4.39
N SER A 39 -2.11 -7.26 -3.26
CA SER A 39 -2.23 -6.60 -1.96
C SER A 39 -0.97 -5.76 -1.67
N PRO A 40 -1.08 -4.68 -0.86
CA PRO A 40 0.07 -3.87 -0.46
C PRO A 40 1.18 -4.70 0.19
N SER A 41 0.81 -5.68 1.03
CA SER A 41 1.76 -6.58 1.70
C SER A 41 2.50 -7.48 0.72
N ASN A 42 1.85 -7.96 -0.34
CA ASN A 42 2.52 -8.73 -1.40
C ASN A 42 3.41 -7.85 -2.25
N TRP A 43 2.99 -6.61 -2.54
CA TRP A 43 3.81 -5.64 -3.25
C TRP A 43 5.12 -5.34 -2.50
N ARG A 44 5.04 -5.25 -1.17
CA ARG A 44 6.21 -5.03 -0.29
C ARG A 44 7.17 -6.20 -0.18
N LYS A 45 6.66 -7.41 -0.40
CA LYS A 45 7.44 -8.65 -0.30
C LYS A 45 8.04 -9.07 -1.64
N ASP A 46 7.73 -8.36 -2.73
CA ASP A 46 8.29 -8.67 -4.04
C ASP A 46 9.73 -8.15 -4.11
N PRO A 47 10.75 -9.03 -4.11
CA PRO A 47 12.15 -8.59 -4.09
C PRO A 47 12.62 -8.08 -5.46
N TYR A 48 11.75 -8.06 -6.47
CA TYR A 48 12.05 -7.64 -7.84
C TYR A 48 11.39 -6.30 -8.24
N LEU A 49 10.76 -5.59 -7.30
CA LEU A 49 10.22 -4.23 -7.46
C LEU A 49 11.01 -3.20 -6.64
#